data_AF-A0A1G9KKM2-F1
#
_entry.id   AF-A0A1G9KKM2-F1
#
_cell.length_a   1.000
_cell.length_b   1.000
_cell.length_c   1.000
_cell.angle_alpha   90.00
_cell.angle_beta   90.00
_cell.angle_gamma   90.00
#
_symmetry.space_group_name_H-M   'P 1'
#
loop_
_entity.id
_entity.type
_entity.pdbx_description
1 polymer ?
#
loop_
_entity_poly.entity_id
_entity_poly.type
_entity_poly.pdbx_seq_one_letter_code
_entity_poly.pdbx_strand_id
1 'polypeptide(L)'
;MSEHRCASYRQNTGGGLYAWEFEQDGVELEVRVNGPVIFNDNEMLLHAAVDGLCLVYTFENQISQHVAEGRLVRVLEDWCPPYSGYHLYYPSRRQHTAAFTLLVDALRYRG
;
A
#
# COMPACT_ATOMS: atom_id res chain seq x y z
N MET A 1 -6.65 -17.27 3.83
CA MET A 1 -7.14 -16.33 2.79
C MET A 1 -7.84 -17.01 1.61
N SER A 2 -7.62 -18.30 1.33
CA SER A 2 -8.21 -19.00 0.17
C SER A 2 -9.74 -19.04 0.12
N GLU A 3 -10.43 -18.81 1.24
CA GLU A 3 -11.89 -18.79 1.33
C GLU A 3 -12.50 -17.37 1.34
N HIS A 4 -11.66 -16.33 1.35
CA HIS A 4 -12.13 -14.95 1.30
C HIS A 4 -12.02 -14.38 -0.11
N ARG A 5 -12.98 -13.54 -0.48
CA ARG A 5 -12.91 -12.76 -1.72
C ARG A 5 -11.86 -11.67 -1.55
N CYS A 6 -10.60 -11.97 -1.83
CA CYS A 6 -9.52 -10.97 -1.80
C CYS A 6 -9.34 -10.33 -3.18
N ALA A 7 -9.10 -9.02 -3.22
CA ALA A 7 -8.71 -8.34 -4.44
C ALA A 7 -7.21 -8.47 -4.68
N SER A 8 -6.82 -8.75 -5.92
CA SER A 8 -5.43 -8.61 -6.36
C SER A 8 -5.22 -7.22 -6.98
N TYR A 9 -4.05 -6.63 -6.74
CA TYR A 9 -3.66 -5.39 -7.39
C TYR A 9 -2.61 -5.66 -8.47
N ARG A 10 -2.84 -5.22 -9.71
CA ARG A 10 -1.89 -5.33 -10.80
C ARG A 10 -0.94 -4.15 -10.76
N GLN A 11 0.35 -4.45 -10.62
CA GLN A 11 1.38 -3.42 -10.59
C GLN A 11 1.61 -2.84 -11.99
N ASN A 12 1.60 -1.50 -12.08
CA ASN A 12 1.86 -0.80 -13.35
C ASN A 12 3.27 -1.02 -13.88
N THR A 13 4.24 -1.20 -12.97
CA THR A 13 5.63 -1.45 -13.33
C THR A 13 5.91 -2.94 -13.13
N GLY A 14 6.08 -3.71 -14.22
CA GLY A 14 6.39 -5.15 -14.18
C GLY A 14 5.19 -6.10 -14.38
N GLY A 15 3.95 -5.60 -14.37
CA GLY A 15 2.75 -6.33 -14.84
C GLY A 15 2.27 -7.50 -13.95
N GLY A 16 3.01 -7.82 -12.89
CA GLY A 16 2.67 -8.84 -11.91
C GLY A 16 1.49 -8.44 -11.01
N LEU A 17 0.86 -9.45 -10.40
CA LEU A 17 -0.07 -9.22 -9.30
C LEU A 17 0.74 -9.04 -8.02
N TYR A 18 0.44 -7.98 -7.29
CA TYR A 18 1.06 -7.70 -6.01
C TYR A 18 0.69 -8.81 -5.02
N ALA A 19 1.72 -9.43 -4.44
CA ALA A 19 1.54 -10.34 -3.34
C ALA A 19 1.47 -9.54 -2.05
N TRP A 20 0.52 -9.88 -1.19
CA TRP A 20 0.35 -9.16 0.07
C TRP A 20 1.51 -9.52 0.99
N GLU A 21 2.20 -8.51 1.48
CA GLU A 21 3.36 -8.66 2.35
C GLU A 21 2.90 -8.44 3.79
N PHE A 22 3.12 -9.42 4.65
CA PHE A 22 2.83 -9.36 6.07
C PHE A 22 4.12 -9.58 6.85
N GLU A 23 4.20 -9.01 8.04
CA GLU A 23 5.31 -9.24 8.95
C GLU A 23 4.81 -9.26 10.39
N GLN A 24 5.23 -10.25 11.17
CA GLN A 24 4.98 -10.31 12.60
C GLN A 24 6.23 -10.82 13.32
N ASP A 25 6.70 -10.09 14.33
CA ASP A 25 7.89 -10.45 15.12
C ASP A 25 9.14 -10.79 14.26
N GLY A 26 9.34 -10.07 13.16
CA GLY A 26 10.44 -10.29 12.21
C GLY A 26 10.25 -11.49 11.27
N VAL A 27 9.08 -12.13 11.28
CA VAL A 27 8.70 -13.18 10.33
C VAL A 27 7.91 -12.57 9.18
N GLU A 28 8.54 -12.50 8.01
CA GLU A 28 7.90 -12.04 6.77
C GLU A 28 7.07 -13.17 6.13
N LEU A 29 5.91 -12.81 5.61
CA LEU A 29 4.98 -13.69 4.90
C LEU A 29 4.46 -13.01 3.63
N GLU A 30 4.82 -13.55 2.48
CA GLU A 30 4.25 -13.15 1.19
C GLU A 30 3.04 -14.04 0.85
N VAL A 31 1.86 -13.45 0.68
CA VAL A 31 0.64 -14.16 0.30
C VAL A 31 0.13 -13.71 -1.06
N ARG A 32 0.18 -14.62 -2.03
CA ARG A 32 -0.51 -14.43 -3.30
C ARG A 32 -1.97 -14.78 -3.13
N VAL A 33 -2.80 -13.76 -3.08
CA VAL A 33 -4.25 -13.93 -3.05
C VAL A 33 -4.76 -14.27 -4.45
N ASN A 34 -5.66 -15.24 -4.51
CA ASN A 34 -6.42 -15.55 -5.71
C ASN A 34 -7.89 -15.22 -5.41
N GLY A 35 -8.43 -14.25 -6.13
CA GLY A 35 -9.81 -13.82 -5.93
C GLY A 35 -10.45 -13.38 -7.23
N PRO A 36 -11.76 -13.10 -7.20
CA PRO A 36 -12.57 -12.92 -8.40
C PRO A 36 -12.26 -11.61 -9.14
N VAL A 37 -11.50 -10.70 -8.54
CA VAL A 37 -11.30 -9.34 -9.04
C VAL A 37 -9.83 -8.93 -8.98
N ILE A 38 -9.39 -8.28 -10.05
CA ILE A 38 -8.06 -7.71 -10.20
C ILE A 38 -8.25 -6.23 -10.53
N PHE A 39 -7.68 -5.35 -9.72
CA PHE A 39 -7.70 -3.91 -9.94
C PHE A 39 -6.31 -3.40 -10.33
N ASN A 40 -6.23 -2.31 -11.07
CA ASN A 40 -5.01 -1.56 -11.35
C ASN A 40 -5.14 -0.08 -10.96
N ASP A 41 -6.23 0.25 -10.27
CA ASP A 41 -6.56 1.58 -9.79
C ASP A 41 -6.97 1.48 -8.31
N ASN A 42 -6.37 2.35 -7.47
CA ASN A 42 -6.60 2.31 -6.03
C ASN A 42 -7.99 2.81 -5.64
N GLU A 43 -8.54 3.82 -6.33
CA GLU A 43 -9.87 4.34 -6.00
C GLU A 43 -10.94 3.28 -6.27
N MET A 44 -10.88 2.60 -7.42
CA MET A 44 -11.81 1.51 -7.73
C MET A 44 -11.69 0.34 -6.72
N LEU A 45 -10.47 0.00 -6.31
CA LEU A 45 -10.22 -1.03 -5.31
C LEU A 45 -10.83 -0.66 -3.94
N LEU A 46 -10.70 0.60 -3.52
CA LEU A 46 -11.29 1.10 -2.29
C LEU A 46 -12.81 1.12 -2.33
N HIS A 47 -13.41 1.59 -3.43
CA HIS A 47 -14.86 1.55 -3.60
C HIS A 47 -15.41 0.13 -3.47
N ALA A 48 -14.78 -0.85 -4.12
CA ALA A 48 -15.19 -2.25 -4.01
C ALA A 48 -15.08 -2.81 -2.57
N ALA A 49 -14.09 -2.35 -1.79
CA ALA A 49 -13.97 -2.72 -0.38
C ALA A 49 -15.09 -2.12 0.47
N VAL A 50 -15.38 -0.82 0.27
CA VAL A 50 -16.44 -0.10 1.00
C VAL A 50 -17.82 -0.68 0.69
N ASP A 51 -18.04 -1.15 -0.53
CA ASP A 51 -19.27 -1.84 -0.93
C ASP A 51 -19.34 -3.30 -0.45
N GLY A 52 -18.34 -3.79 0.31
CA GLY A 52 -18.32 -5.12 0.92
C GLY A 52 -18.07 -6.27 -0.06
N LEU A 53 -17.54 -5.98 -1.24
CA LEU A 53 -17.36 -6.98 -2.30
C LEU A 53 -16.14 -7.86 -2.04
N CYS A 54 -15.07 -7.30 -1.46
CA CYS A 54 -13.79 -7.98 -1.27
C CYS A 54 -12.95 -7.41 -0.11
N LEU A 55 -11.96 -8.20 0.33
CA LEU A 55 -10.86 -7.75 1.17
C LEU A 55 -9.78 -7.09 0.33
N VAL A 56 -9.18 -6.04 0.87
CA VAL A 56 -8.14 -5.27 0.19
C VAL A 56 -6.91 -5.09 1.08
N TYR A 57 -5.76 -5.03 0.45
CA TYR A 57 -4.49 -4.67 1.08
C TYR A 57 -3.99 -3.37 0.44
N THR A 58 -3.96 -2.29 1.23
CA THR A 58 -3.63 -0.93 0.78
C THR A 58 -3.04 -0.11 1.93
N PHE A 59 -2.52 1.08 1.62
CA PHE A 59 -1.93 1.97 2.60
C PHE A 59 -2.97 2.59 3.55
N GLU A 60 -2.60 2.68 4.83
CA GLU A 60 -3.47 3.19 5.90
C GLU A 60 -4.00 4.59 5.63
N ASN A 61 -3.16 5.48 5.08
CA ASN A 61 -3.56 6.85 4.75
C ASN A 61 -4.78 6.91 3.81
N GLN A 62 -4.94 5.93 2.92
CA GLN A 62 -6.07 5.88 1.98
C GLN A 62 -7.39 5.44 2.63
N ILE A 63 -7.33 4.64 3.71
CA ILE A 63 -8.51 4.07 4.37
C ILE A 63 -8.83 4.70 5.72
N SER A 64 -7.94 5.53 6.27
CA SER A 64 -8.04 6.11 7.62
C SER A 64 -9.42 6.71 7.92
N GLN A 65 -9.97 7.52 7.01
CA GLN A 65 -11.31 8.11 7.17
C GLN A 65 -12.41 7.05 7.16
N HIS A 66 -12.34 6.09 6.24
CA HIS A 66 -13.33 5.01 6.15
C HIS A 66 -13.34 4.12 7.40
N VAL A 67 -12.17 3.88 7.99
CA VAL A 67 -12.04 3.14 9.26
C VAL A 67 -12.59 3.94 10.42
N ALA A 68 -12.26 5.24 10.51
CA ALA A 68 -12.77 6.13 11.55
C ALA A 68 -14.31 6.25 11.52
N GLU A 69 -14.91 6.22 10.33
CA GLU A 69 -16.36 6.24 10.13
C GLU A 69 -17.03 4.86 10.26
N GLY A 70 -16.25 3.79 10.52
CA GLY A 70 -16.75 2.42 10.65
C GLY A 70 -17.23 1.78 9.35
N ARG A 71 -16.94 2.40 8.19
CA ARG A 71 -17.25 1.85 6.86
C ARG A 71 -16.31 0.70 6.48
N LEU A 72 -15.08 0.72 6.98
CA LEU A 72 -14.11 -0.34 6.83
C LEU A 72 -13.60 -0.78 8.21
N VAL A 73 -13.19 -2.03 8.32
CA VAL A 73 -12.56 -2.58 9.52
C VAL A 73 -11.21 -3.14 9.13
N ARG A 74 -10.18 -2.81 9.92
CA ARG A 74 -8.84 -3.38 9.75
C ARG A 74 -8.85 -4.80 10.29
N VAL A 75 -8.29 -5.71 9.51
CA VAL A 75 -8.07 -7.11 9.89
C VAL A 75 -6.59 -7.42 9.75
N LEU A 76 -6.08 -8.38 10.52
CA LEU A 76 -4.65 -8.74 10.54
C LEU A 76 -3.74 -7.56 10.90
N GLU A 77 -4.20 -6.64 11.76
CA GLU A 77 -3.41 -5.47 12.17
C GLU A 77 -2.07 -5.86 12.81
N ASP A 78 -2.04 -6.94 13.60
CA ASP A 78 -0.83 -7.46 14.24
C ASP A 78 0.25 -7.97 13.26
N TRP A 79 -0.10 -8.10 11.97
CA TRP A 79 0.76 -8.57 10.89
C TRP A 79 1.17 -7.46 9.92
N CYS A 80 0.78 -6.21 10.20
CA CYS A 80 1.01 -5.06 9.35
C CYS A 80 1.80 -4.00 10.12
N PRO A 81 3.12 -4.15 10.28
CA PRO A 81 3.93 -3.16 10.99
C PRO A 81 3.94 -1.82 10.24
N PRO A 82 4.22 -0.71 10.94
CA PRO A 82 4.27 0.61 10.32
C PRO A 82 5.27 0.64 9.16
N TYR A 83 4.79 1.06 7.99
CA TYR A 83 5.63 1.27 6.82
C TYR A 83 6.56 2.48 7.03
N SER A 84 7.83 2.37 6.65
CA SER A 84 8.86 3.42 6.82
C SER A 84 8.59 4.70 6.01
N GLY A 85 7.56 4.69 5.17
CA GLY A 85 7.08 5.84 4.42
C GLY A 85 7.71 5.99 3.04
N TYR A 86 7.36 7.08 2.37
CA TYR A 86 7.84 7.34 1.02
C TYR A 86 9.29 7.79 1.02
N HIS A 87 10.06 7.23 0.07
CA HIS A 87 11.44 7.59 -0.17
C HIS A 87 11.57 8.39 -1.47
N LEU A 88 12.36 9.45 -1.47
CA LEU A 88 12.65 10.22 -2.68
C LEU A 88 13.75 9.52 -3.49
N TYR A 89 13.42 9.05 -4.69
CA TYR A 89 14.37 8.45 -5.63
C TYR A 89 14.78 9.44 -6.73
N TYR A 90 16.09 9.63 -6.93
CA TYR A 90 16.65 10.48 -7.99
C TYR A 90 17.79 9.74 -8.72
N PRO A 91 17.56 9.20 -9.94
CA PRO A 91 18.49 8.28 -10.61
C PRO A 91 19.74 8.94 -11.23
N SER A 92 20.01 10.22 -10.98
CA SER A 92 21.14 10.93 -11.61
C SER A 92 22.32 11.09 -10.65
N ARG A 93 23.52 10.82 -11.17
CA ARG A 93 24.80 10.97 -10.44
C ARG A 93 25.43 12.36 -10.63
N ARG A 94 24.73 13.29 -11.29
CA ARG A 94 25.22 14.67 -11.50
C ARG A 94 25.23 15.43 -10.18
N GLN A 95 26.19 16.34 -10.04
CA GLN A 95 26.31 17.21 -8.88
C GLN A 95 25.00 17.97 -8.66
N HIS A 96 24.43 17.84 -7.46
CA HIS A 96 23.15 18.45 -7.12
C HIS A 96 23.26 19.98 -7.21
N THR A 97 22.30 20.61 -7.87
CA THR A 97 22.19 22.08 -7.84
C THR A 97 21.74 22.52 -6.45
N ALA A 98 22.09 23.75 -6.06
CA ALA A 98 21.64 24.31 -4.77
C ALA A 98 20.10 24.30 -4.63
N ALA A 99 19.38 24.53 -5.74
CA ALA A 99 17.93 24.45 -5.78
C ALA A 99 17.40 23.03 -5.49
N PHE A 100 18.07 21.99 -5.99
CA PHE A 100 17.68 20.61 -5.71
C PHE A 100 17.91 20.24 -4.23
N THR A 101 19.04 20.65 -3.65
CA THR A 101 19.30 20.43 -2.22
C THR A 101 18.23 21.09 -1.34
N LEU A 102 17.87 22.35 -1.64
CA LEU A 102 16.80 23.04 -0.93
C LEU A 102 15.45 22.33 -1.05
N LEU A 103 15.12 21.81 -2.23
CA LEU A 103 13.89 21.04 -2.45
C LEU A 103 13.90 19.74 -1.64
N VAL A 104 15.00 18.98 -1.66
CA VAL A 104 15.13 17.75 -0.87
C VAL A 104 14.97 18.04 0.63
N ASP A 105 15.60 19.10 1.13
CA ASP A 105 15.51 19.49 2.54
C ASP A 105 14.13 20.01 2.94
N ALA A 106 13.38 20.58 2.01
CA ALA A 106 11.99 20.98 2.20
C ALA A 106 11.03 19.78 2.21
N LEU A 107 11.27 18.78 1.36
CA LEU A 107 10.44 17.57 1.25
C LEU A 107 10.81 16.48 2.26
N ARG A 108 11.96 16.58 2.93
CA ARG A 108 12.41 15.60 3.92
C ARG A 108 11.47 15.62 5.13
N TYR A 109 10.82 14.48 5.38
CA TYR A 109 10.04 14.24 6.57
C TYR A 109 10.93 14.29 7.82
N ARG A 110 10.50 14.99 8.88
CA ARG A 110 11.28 15.23 10.11
C ARG A 110 10.70 14.59 11.38
N GLY A 111 9.67 13.75 11.24
CA GLY A 111 8.94 13.18 12.38
C GLY A 111 7.54 13.75 12.49
#